data_AF-A0A5M8RY64-F1
#
_entry.id   AF-A0A5M8RY64-F1
#
_cell.length_a   1.000
_cell.length_b   1.000
_cell.length_c   1.000
_cell.angle_alpha   90.00
_cell.angle_beta   90.00
_cell.angle_gamma   90.00
#
_symmetry.space_group_name_H-M   'P 1'
#
loop_
_entity.id
_entity.type
_entity.pdbx_description
1 polymer ?
#
loop_
_entity_poly.entity_id
_entity_poly.type
_entity_poly.pdbx_seq_one_letter_code
_entity_poly.pdbx_strand_id
1 'polypeptide(L)' 'MILSQEEIGRSAGTMMIVIGVTRLVEDEGMTPHEAFEQMERVKNSVFHALSEIHREVNQTGQEVVK' A
#
# COMPACT_ATOMS: atom_id res chain seq x y z
N MET A 1 -1.59 -13.25 -9.88
CA MET A 1 -2.20 -13.98 -8.75
C MET A 1 -3.20 -13.04 -8.10
N ILE A 2 -4.44 -13.48 -7.87
CA ILE A 2 -5.47 -12.67 -7.19
C ILE A 2 -5.47 -13.10 -5.72
N LEU A 3 -5.49 -12.13 -4.79
CA LEU A 3 -5.57 -12.42 -3.36
C LEU A 3 -6.97 -12.94 -2.99
N SER A 4 -7.04 -13.96 -2.15
CA SER A 4 -8.27 -14.40 -1.49
C SER A 4 -8.71 -13.38 -0.42
N GLN A 5 -9.99 -13.42 -0.05
CA GLN A 5 -10.51 -12.56 1.03
C GLN A 5 -9.78 -12.82 2.37
N GLU A 6 -9.39 -14.07 2.62
CA GLU A 6 -8.63 -14.42 3.82
C GLU A 6 -7.23 -13.78 3.82
N GLU A 7 -6.54 -13.80 2.68
CA GLU A 7 -5.23 -13.16 2.52
C GLU A 7 -5.31 -11.64 2.70
N ILE A 8 -6.37 -11.01 2.16
CA ILE A 8 -6.64 -9.58 2.36
C ILE A 8 -6.84 -9.27 3.85
N GLY A 9 -7.68 -10.06 4.53
CA GLY A 9 -8.04 -9.84 5.94
C GLY A 9 -6.89 -10.03 6.94
N ARG A 10 -5.84 -10.77 6.59
CA ARG A 10 -4.67 -11.00 7.47
C ARG A 10 -3.69 -9.83 7.52
N SER A 11 -3.76 -8.90 6.58
CA SER A 11 -2.84 -7.75 6.51
C SER A 11 -3.61 -6.45 6.71
N ALA A 12 -3.38 -5.79 7.86
CA ALA A 12 -3.97 -4.50 8.15
C ALA A 12 -3.64 -3.45 7.06
N GLY A 13 -2.41 -3.45 6.55
CA GLY A 13 -2.00 -2.56 5.46
C GLY A 13 -2.73 -2.86 4.14
N THR A 14 -2.92 -4.14 3.81
CA THR A 14 -3.67 -4.53 2.60
C THR A 14 -5.14 -4.14 2.71
N MET A 15 -5.77 -4.31 3.88
CA MET A 15 -7.14 -3.83 4.10
C MET A 15 -7.25 -2.32 3.96
N MET A 16 -6.27 -1.54 4.43
CA MET A 16 -6.27 -0.08 4.25
C MET A 16 -6.20 0.32 2.78
N ILE A 17 -5.45 -0.41 1.95
CA ILE A 17 -5.43 -0.20 0.50
C ILE A 17 -6.83 -0.50 -0.08
N VAL A 18 -7.44 -1.64 0.26
CA VAL A 18 -8.78 -2.00 -0.22
C VAL A 18 -9.80 -0.93 0.16
N ILE A 19 -9.84 -0.51 1.43
CA ILE A 19 -10.75 0.54 1.91
C ILE A 19 -10.52 1.85 1.14
N GLY A 20 -9.27 2.26 0.96
CA GLY A 20 -8.95 3.49 0.23
C GLY A 20 -9.46 3.46 -1.22
N VAL A 21 -9.22 2.36 -1.93
CA VAL A 21 -9.64 2.20 -3.32
C VAL A 21 -11.16 2.07 -3.45
N THR A 22 -11.82 1.42 -2.50
CA THR A 22 -13.29 1.39 -2.42
C THR A 22 -13.86 2.80 -2.27
N ARG A 23 -13.28 3.64 -1.40
CA ARG A 23 -13.73 5.04 -1.22
C ARG A 23 -13.56 5.89 -2.47
N LEU A 24 -12.49 5.68 -3.25
CA LEU A 24 -12.32 6.39 -4.53
C LEU A 24 -13.52 6.15 -5.47
N VAL A 25 -14.09 4.95 -5.45
CA VAL A 25 -15.25 4.60 -6.28
C VAL A 25 -16.56 5.04 -5.63
N GLU A 26 -16.78 4.69 -4.35
CA GLU A 26 -18.06 4.90 -3.67
C GLU A 26 -18.31 6.36 -3.28
N ASP A 27 -17.28 7.04 -2.76
CA ASP A 27 -17.40 8.38 -2.18
C ASP A 27 -16.92 9.47 -3.15
N GLU A 28 -15.87 9.18 -3.94
CA GLU A 28 -15.25 10.16 -4.85
C GLU A 28 -15.72 10.02 -6.31
N GLY A 29 -16.56 9.03 -6.60
CA GLY A 29 -17.25 8.87 -7.89
C GLY A 29 -16.35 8.43 -9.05
N MET A 30 -15.13 7.93 -8.76
CA MET A 30 -14.24 7.41 -9.78
C MET A 30 -14.78 6.10 -10.36
N THR A 31 -14.55 5.89 -11.65
CA THR A 31 -14.66 4.55 -12.24
C THR A 31 -13.54 3.65 -11.69
N PRO A 32 -13.69 2.31 -11.76
CA PRO A 32 -12.60 1.40 -11.38
C PRO A 32 -11.29 1.69 -12.12
N HIS A 33 -11.37 2.14 -13.38
CA HIS A 33 -10.20 2.49 -14.18
C HIS A 33 -9.45 3.69 -13.58
N GLU A 34 -10.17 4.78 -13.29
CA GLU A 34 -9.59 5.99 -12.69
C GLU A 34 -9.02 5.72 -11.29
N ALA A 35 -9.69 4.89 -10.48
CA ALA A 35 -9.17 4.47 -9.19
C ALA A 35 -7.84 3.72 -9.32
N PHE A 36 -7.69 2.85 -10.33
CA PHE A 36 -6.42 2.18 -10.61
C PHE A 36 -5.33 3.12 -11.14
N GLU A 37 -5.68 4.10 -11.98
CA GLU A 37 -4.74 5.14 -12.38
C GLU A 37 -4.24 5.95 -11.18
N GLN A 38 -5.14 6.28 -10.24
CA GLN A 38 -4.79 7.00 -9.03
C GLN A 38 -3.90 6.15 -8.11
N MET A 39 -4.17 4.85 -7.97
CA MET A 39 -3.28 3.93 -7.27
C MET A 39 -1.87 3.89 -7.86
N GLU A 40 -1.76 3.86 -9.20
CA GLU A 40 -0.47 3.85 -9.88
C GLU A 40 0.30 5.15 -9.62
N ARG A 41 -0.37 6.30 -9.64
CA ARG A 41 0.23 7.60 -9.26
C ARG A 41 0.72 7.58 -7.82
N VAL A 42 -0.10 7.13 -6.87
CA VAL A 42 0.27 7.01 -5.45
C VAL A 42 1.48 6.10 -5.29
N LYS A 43 1.48 4.90 -5.89
CA LYS A 43 2.60 3.96 -5.86
C LYS A 43 3.90 4.64 -6.29
N ASN A 44 3.87 5.35 -7.42
CA ASN A 44 5.06 6.02 -7.96
C ASN A 44 5.51 7.18 -7.07
N SER A 45 4.60 7.91 -6.43
CA SER A 45 4.92 9.01 -5.50
C SER A 45 5.54 8.52 -4.19
N VAL A 46 5.10 7.37 -3.66
CA VAL A 46 5.55 6.89 -2.34
C VAL A 46 6.70 5.88 -2.40
N PHE A 47 7.01 5.32 -3.57
CA PHE A 47 8.00 4.24 -3.71
C PHE A 47 9.36 4.57 -3.08
N HIS A 48 9.89 5.76 -3.35
CA HIS A 48 11.18 6.18 -2.81
C HIS A 48 11.15 6.32 -1.28
N ALA A 49 10.13 6.98 -0.74
CA ALA A 49 9.95 7.14 0.70
C ALA A 49 9.80 5.78 1.41
N LEU A 50 9.01 4.86 0.85
CA LEU A 50 8.87 3.51 1.40
C LEU A 50 10.19 2.72 1.35
N SER A 51 10.99 2.91 0.29
CA SER A 51 12.31 2.27 0.17
C SER A 51 13.28 2.77 1.24
N GLU A 52 13.23 4.06 1.56
CA GLU A 52 14.04 4.65 2.64
C GLU A 52 13.61 4.13 4.01
N ILE A 53 12.30 4.13 4.31
CA ILE A 53 11.76 3.57 5.55
C ILE A 53 12.18 2.11 5.73
N HIS A 54 12.06 1.30 4.68
CA HIS A 54 12.46 -0.11 4.72
C HIS A 54 13.97 -0.26 4.97
N ARG A 55 14.80 0.58 4.36
CA ARG A 55 16.24 0.58 4.58
C ARG A 55 16.56 0.93 6.04
N GLU A 56 15.96 1.99 6.57
CA GLU A 56 16.18 2.45 7.95
C GLU A 56 15.79 1.38 8.97
N VAL A 57 14.57 0.83 8.88
CA VAL A 57 14.09 -0.24 9.79
C VAL A 57 15.04 -1.43 9.81
N ASN A 58 15.60 -1.82 8.65
CA ASN A 58 16.49 -2.97 8.57
C ASN A 58 17.96 -2.66 8.92
N GLN A 59 18.40 -1.40 8.80
CA GLN A 59 19.75 -0.97 9.19
C GLN A 59 19.85 -0.72 10.70
N THR A 60 18.84 -0.10 11.32
CA THR A 60 18.81 0.10 12.78
C THR A 60 18.75 -1.23 13.54
N GLY A 61 18.25 -2.30 12.91
CA GLY A 61 18.30 -3.66 13.46
C GLY A 61 19.69 -4.32 13.48
N GLN A 62 20.68 -3.78 12.75
CA GLN A 62 22.03 -4.35 12.67
C GLN A 62 23.05 -3.70 13.63
N GLU A 63 22.76 -2.50 14.15
CA GLU A 63 23.69 -1.79 15.06
C GLU A 63 23.61 -2.31 16.51
N VAL A 64 22.56 -3.04 16.89
CA VAL A 64 22.38 -3.58 18.25
C VAL A 64 23.09 -4.93 18.46
N VAL A 65 23.68 -5.52 17.40
CA VAL A 65 24.29 -6.87 17.42
C VAL A 65 25.80 -6.84 17.14
N LYS A 66 26.46 -5.67 17.25
CA LYS A 66 27.92 -5.56 17.14
C LYS A 66 28.58 -5.21 18.47
#